data_AF-A0A1V5CLJ1-F1
#
_entry.id   AF-A0A1V5CLJ1-F1
#
_cell.length_a   1.000
_cell.length_b   1.000
_cell.length_c   1.000
_cell.angle_alpha   90.00
_cell.angle_beta   90.00
_cell.angle_gamma   90.00
#
_symmetry.space_group_name_H-M   'P 1'
#
loop_
_entity.id
_entity.type
_entity.pdbx_description
1 polymer ?
#
loop_
_entity_poly.entity_id
_entity_poly.type
_entity_poly.pdbx_seq_one_letter_code
_entity_poly.pdbx_strand_id
1 'polypeptide(L)'
;MKKDYSIETTRVPSGQEDHSGTYTFIFYRAGEEIGREFCDGSDNAIKVVGTIPDGPVMEYGQTGDLKAVVRYIGNMPEGKATSFYPDGRVYEEKSFKNGLLTGAHRTYYRDGTLWNESFYVDGLLDGTCVTYYENRAIDTVSHYRYGRLEGEYKAFYPAGGPRETGTFRNGEKEGTWTRFCDTGEPESIEEYTNGEMMRRRTYDDGTLLSDQMAPIHEIEMEKERIAMEHFDEGIEYTRSGCYDKAVEAFRRVISILPGYREAYHRLAGALRKKGMYLNCIEVWMDLLKFDPDNKDAHFNIGLAHIITGNRPAAGARYEVLRNIDSRLADELRTILSK
;
A
#
# COMPACT_ATOMS: atom_id res chain seq x y z
N MET A 1 37.40 -7.90 -20.62
CA MET A 1 37.94 -7.53 -19.29
C MET A 1 37.15 -8.28 -18.24
N LYS A 2 37.70 -9.35 -17.67
CA LYS A 2 37.14 -10.01 -16.48
C LYS A 2 37.33 -9.05 -15.31
N LYS A 3 36.24 -8.52 -14.76
CA LYS A 3 36.27 -7.93 -13.42
C LYS A 3 36.00 -9.07 -12.43
N ASP A 4 36.84 -9.17 -11.42
CA ASP A 4 36.72 -10.09 -10.31
C ASP A 4 35.36 -9.95 -9.63
N TYR A 5 34.42 -10.83 -9.97
CA TYR A 5 33.25 -11.10 -9.12
C TYR A 5 33.57 -12.36 -8.32
N SER A 6 34.22 -12.17 -7.17
CA SER A 6 34.40 -13.23 -6.19
C SER A 6 33.03 -13.60 -5.60
N ILE A 7 32.46 -14.68 -6.13
CA ILE A 7 31.34 -15.46 -5.59
C ILE A 7 29.99 -14.69 -5.58
N GLU A 8 29.42 -14.51 -6.78
CA GLU A 8 28.06 -13.97 -6.94
C GLU A 8 27.01 -14.85 -6.24
N THR A 9 26.08 -14.20 -5.53
CA THR A 9 24.86 -14.84 -5.03
C THR A 9 23.75 -14.59 -6.04
N THR A 10 23.05 -15.64 -6.46
CA THR A 10 21.97 -15.53 -7.45
C THR A 10 20.65 -16.02 -6.90
N ARG A 11 19.55 -15.32 -7.20
CA ARG A 11 18.18 -15.73 -6.88
C ARG A 11 17.45 -16.09 -8.17
N VAL A 12 16.92 -17.32 -8.26
CA VAL A 12 16.23 -17.82 -9.45
C VAL A 12 14.87 -18.42 -9.08
N PRO A 13 13.83 -18.24 -9.92
CA PRO A 13 12.55 -18.92 -9.71
C PRO A 13 12.72 -20.43 -9.89
N SER A 14 12.07 -21.23 -9.04
CA SER A 14 12.12 -22.70 -9.12
C SER A 14 11.40 -23.27 -10.36
N GLY A 15 10.51 -22.50 -10.97
CA GLY A 15 9.71 -22.90 -12.14
C GLY A 15 8.55 -23.86 -11.83
N GLN A 16 8.34 -24.24 -10.56
CA GLN A 16 7.17 -25.01 -10.14
C GLN A 16 6.21 -24.10 -9.38
N GLU A 17 5.06 -23.80 -9.99
CA GLU A 17 3.88 -23.35 -9.26
C GLU A 17 3.31 -24.54 -8.51
N ASP A 18 3.26 -24.47 -7.19
CA ASP A 18 2.46 -25.43 -6.45
C ASP A 18 0.97 -25.12 -6.69
N HIS A 19 0.09 -26.13 -6.60
CA HIS A 19 -1.35 -25.94 -6.76
C HIS A 19 -1.98 -25.04 -5.67
N SER A 20 -1.18 -24.49 -4.75
CA SER A 20 -1.57 -23.55 -3.70
C SER A 20 -1.30 -22.09 -4.05
N GLY A 21 -0.70 -21.77 -5.21
CA GLY A 21 -0.40 -20.39 -5.62
C GLY A 21 0.80 -19.78 -4.88
N THR A 22 1.61 -20.63 -4.22
CA THR A 22 2.91 -20.27 -3.65
C THR A 22 3.98 -20.56 -4.70
N TYR A 23 4.99 -19.70 -4.78
CA TYR A 23 6.14 -19.93 -5.63
C TYR A 23 7.42 -19.89 -4.78
N THR A 24 8.47 -20.53 -5.30
CA THR A 24 9.74 -20.66 -4.59
C THR A 24 10.85 -20.01 -5.39
N PHE A 25 11.68 -19.21 -4.72
CA PHE A 25 12.94 -18.73 -5.21
C PHE A 25 14.10 -19.47 -4.54
N ILE A 26 15.10 -19.83 -5.32
CA ILE A 26 16.28 -20.56 -4.85
C ILE A 26 17.49 -19.63 -4.93
N PHE A 27 18.25 -19.58 -3.83
CA PHE A 27 19.48 -18.82 -3.74
C PHE A 27 20.67 -19.75 -3.97
N TYR A 28 21.56 -19.35 -4.87
CA TYR A 28 22.81 -20.05 -5.15
C TYR A 28 24.00 -19.16 -4.84
N ARG A 29 25.10 -19.79 -4.43
CA ARG A 29 26.41 -19.14 -4.30
C ARG A 29 27.48 -20.07 -4.84
N ALA A 30 28.28 -19.61 -5.81
CA ALA A 30 29.22 -20.47 -6.54
C ALA A 30 28.59 -21.76 -7.13
N GLY A 31 27.30 -21.71 -7.49
CA GLY A 31 26.58 -22.86 -8.05
C GLY A 31 26.00 -23.84 -7.01
N GLU A 32 26.22 -23.62 -5.72
CA GLU A 32 25.62 -24.41 -4.65
C GLU A 32 24.38 -23.73 -4.08
N GLU A 33 23.33 -24.51 -3.81
CA GLU A 33 22.12 -24.00 -3.15
C GLU A 33 22.43 -23.64 -1.69
N ILE A 34 22.14 -22.39 -1.32
CA ILE A 34 22.38 -21.84 0.02
C ILE A 34 21.09 -21.47 0.77
N GLY A 35 19.97 -21.40 0.05
CA GLY A 35 18.69 -21.10 0.65
C GLY A 35 17.52 -21.08 -0.33
N ARG A 36 16.31 -21.02 0.23
CA ARG A 36 15.05 -20.91 -0.49
C ARG A 36 14.15 -19.87 0.17
N GLU A 37 13.47 -19.09 -0.63
CA GLU A 37 12.42 -18.18 -0.21
C GLU A 37 11.11 -18.63 -0.83
N PHE A 38 10.07 -18.72 0.00
CA PHE A 38 8.73 -19.13 -0.38
C PHE A 38 7.87 -17.88 -0.29
N CYS A 39 7.23 -17.49 -1.39
CA CYS A 39 6.33 -16.34 -1.40
C CYS A 39 4.92 -16.73 -1.83
N ASP A 40 3.96 -15.95 -1.38
CA ASP A 40 2.58 -16.02 -1.87
C ASP A 40 2.45 -15.43 -3.28
N GLY A 41 1.27 -15.56 -3.89
CA GLY A 41 0.96 -14.99 -5.21
C GLY A 41 0.95 -13.44 -5.27
N SER A 42 1.29 -12.75 -4.19
CA SER A 42 1.47 -11.28 -4.12
C SER A 42 2.93 -10.86 -3.92
N ASP A 43 3.85 -11.79 -4.10
CA ASP A 43 5.29 -11.63 -3.94
C ASP A 43 5.81 -11.38 -2.53
N ASN A 44 4.99 -11.62 -1.51
CA ASN A 44 5.42 -11.49 -0.12
C ASN A 44 6.08 -12.78 0.36
N ALA A 45 7.32 -12.66 0.88
CA ALA A 45 8.03 -13.79 1.46
C ALA A 45 7.31 -14.30 2.73
N ILE A 46 6.82 -15.54 2.65
CA ILE A 46 6.18 -16.26 3.75
C ILE A 46 7.24 -16.91 4.64
N LYS A 47 8.30 -17.44 4.02
CA LYS A 47 9.33 -18.22 4.70
C LYS A 47 10.65 -18.13 3.95
N VAL A 48 11.74 -17.99 4.69
CA VAL A 48 13.11 -18.16 4.18
C VAL A 48 13.78 -19.32 4.90
N VAL A 49 14.38 -20.23 4.15
CA VAL A 49 15.16 -21.37 4.66
C VAL A 49 16.58 -21.21 4.15
N GLY A 50 17.56 -21.37 5.04
CA GLY A 50 18.98 -21.17 4.71
C GLY A 50 19.49 -19.77 5.07
N THR A 51 20.69 -19.45 4.59
CA THR A 51 21.36 -18.18 4.89
C THR A 51 21.70 -17.48 3.57
N ILE A 52 21.05 -16.34 3.33
CA ILE A 52 21.36 -15.43 2.24
C ILE A 52 22.53 -14.56 2.71
N PRO A 53 23.70 -14.63 2.06
CA PRO A 53 24.85 -13.82 2.43
C PRO A 53 24.55 -12.33 2.35
N ASP A 54 25.10 -11.58 3.30
CA ASP A 54 25.09 -10.13 3.25
C ASP A 54 25.80 -9.64 1.99
N GLY A 55 25.17 -8.72 1.27
CA GLY A 55 25.71 -8.17 0.03
C GLY A 55 24.71 -8.18 -1.13
N PRO A 56 25.18 -7.88 -2.35
CA PRO A 56 24.34 -7.87 -3.53
C PRO A 56 23.95 -9.29 -3.96
N VAL A 57 22.68 -9.48 -4.29
CA VAL A 57 22.10 -10.68 -4.85
C VAL A 57 21.58 -10.35 -6.25
N MET A 58 21.98 -11.14 -7.24
CA MET A 58 21.58 -11.02 -8.64
C MET A 58 20.34 -11.87 -8.87
N GLU A 59 19.21 -11.26 -9.21
CA GLU A 59 17.97 -11.98 -9.46
C GLU A 59 17.77 -12.20 -10.95
N TYR A 60 17.55 -13.45 -11.36
CA TYR A 60 17.35 -13.83 -12.75
C TYR A 60 15.95 -14.37 -13.00
N GLY A 61 15.42 -14.11 -14.19
CA GLY A 61 14.17 -14.69 -14.67
C GLY A 61 14.34 -16.17 -15.05
N GLN A 62 13.22 -16.85 -15.36
CA GLN A 62 13.24 -18.23 -15.85
C GLN A 62 14.05 -18.40 -17.15
N THR A 63 14.12 -17.35 -17.96
CA THR A 63 14.90 -17.30 -19.21
C THR A 63 16.38 -16.96 -19.00
N GLY A 64 16.83 -16.77 -17.75
CA GLY A 64 18.22 -16.45 -17.42
C GLY A 64 18.62 -14.99 -17.61
N ASP A 65 17.67 -14.11 -17.93
CA ASP A 65 17.90 -12.67 -18.01
C ASP A 65 17.94 -12.04 -16.62
N LEU A 66 18.89 -11.11 -16.41
CA LEU A 66 19.02 -10.40 -15.15
C LEU A 66 17.80 -9.48 -14.95
N LYS A 67 17.02 -9.74 -13.90
CA LYS A 67 15.83 -8.98 -13.53
C LYS A 67 16.13 -7.90 -12.51
N ALA A 68 16.96 -8.19 -11.51
CA ALA A 68 17.27 -7.21 -10.47
C ALA A 68 18.61 -7.46 -9.80
N VAL A 69 19.12 -6.42 -9.13
CA VAL A 69 20.15 -6.52 -8.11
C VAL A 69 19.56 -5.97 -6.81
N VAL A 70 19.52 -6.81 -5.78
CA VAL A 70 18.98 -6.47 -4.46
C VAL A 70 20.06 -6.71 -3.42
N ARG A 71 20.29 -5.74 -2.54
CA ARG A 71 21.22 -5.93 -1.42
C ARG A 71 20.48 -6.55 -0.24
N TYR A 72 21.06 -7.59 0.34
CA TYR A 72 20.56 -8.27 1.53
C TYR A 72 21.49 -8.03 2.73
N ILE A 73 20.90 -7.90 3.92
CA ILE A 73 21.59 -7.99 5.22
C ILE A 73 20.71 -8.85 6.14
N GLY A 74 21.27 -9.88 6.75
CA GLY A 74 20.55 -10.73 7.71
C GLY A 74 19.30 -11.40 7.13
N ASN A 75 19.41 -11.96 5.91
CA ASN A 75 18.31 -12.55 5.14
C ASN A 75 17.19 -11.58 4.70
N MET A 76 17.34 -10.27 4.86
CA MET A 76 16.34 -9.29 4.46
C MET A 76 16.90 -8.28 3.45
N PRO A 77 16.08 -7.79 2.49
CA PRO A 77 16.45 -6.66 1.65
C PRO A 77 16.83 -5.41 2.48
N GLU A 78 17.94 -4.77 2.14
CA GLU A 78 18.50 -3.63 2.87
C GLU A 78 19.29 -2.70 1.94
N GLY A 79 18.88 -1.44 1.88
CA GLY A 79 19.44 -0.42 0.99
C GLY A 79 18.86 -0.49 -0.42
N LYS A 80 19.64 -0.06 -1.41
CA LYS A 80 19.17 0.10 -2.79
C LYS A 80 18.94 -1.25 -3.48
N ALA A 81 17.83 -1.35 -4.20
CA ALA A 81 17.51 -2.38 -5.17
C ALA A 81 17.30 -1.74 -6.55
N THR A 82 17.66 -2.46 -7.61
CA THR A 82 17.56 -1.97 -8.98
C THR A 82 17.07 -3.10 -9.88
N SER A 83 15.99 -2.86 -10.62
CA SER A 83 15.41 -3.81 -11.56
C SER A 83 15.67 -3.34 -13.00
N PHE A 84 15.77 -4.28 -13.94
CA PHE A 84 16.19 -4.02 -15.32
C PHE A 84 15.16 -4.50 -16.34
N TYR A 85 15.13 -3.79 -17.46
CA TYR A 85 14.53 -4.27 -18.70
C TYR A 85 15.36 -5.43 -19.29
N PRO A 86 14.78 -6.25 -20.20
CA PRO A 86 15.50 -7.33 -20.86
C PRO A 86 16.75 -6.89 -21.66
N ASP A 87 16.82 -5.60 -22.05
CA ASP A 87 17.98 -5.01 -22.73
C ASP A 87 19.06 -4.49 -21.76
N GLY A 88 18.87 -4.69 -20.45
CA GLY A 88 19.80 -4.29 -19.39
C GLY A 88 19.66 -2.84 -18.91
N ARG A 89 18.74 -2.05 -19.48
CA ARG A 89 18.46 -0.69 -18.98
C ARG A 89 17.71 -0.74 -17.65
N VAL A 90 17.89 0.27 -16.81
CA VAL A 90 17.18 0.38 -15.54
C VAL A 90 15.69 0.59 -15.80
N TYR A 91 14.87 -0.22 -15.15
CA TYR A 91 13.42 -0.14 -15.15
C TYR A 91 12.89 0.46 -13.84
N GLU A 92 13.48 0.08 -12.71
CA GLU A 92 12.99 0.43 -11.37
C GLU A 92 14.16 0.60 -10.41
N GLU A 93 14.07 1.58 -9.51
CA GLU A 93 14.95 1.76 -8.38
C GLU A 93 14.13 1.96 -7.11
N LYS A 94 14.40 1.16 -6.08
CA LYS A 94 13.75 1.27 -4.77
C LYS A 94 14.77 1.09 -3.66
N SER A 95 14.39 1.45 -2.44
CA SER A 95 15.23 1.24 -1.26
C SER A 95 14.46 0.50 -0.18
N PHE A 96 15.18 -0.30 0.58
CA PHE A 96 14.66 -1.09 1.68
C PHE A 96 15.35 -0.72 2.98
N LYS A 97 14.63 -0.83 4.09
CA LYS A 97 15.16 -0.79 5.44
C LYS A 97 14.44 -1.85 6.26
N ASN A 98 15.19 -2.78 6.84
CA ASN A 98 14.64 -3.94 7.55
C ASN A 98 13.62 -4.74 6.70
N GLY A 99 13.91 -4.91 5.40
CA GLY A 99 13.02 -5.60 4.46
C GLY A 99 11.79 -4.81 4.00
N LEU A 100 11.52 -3.63 4.53
CA LEU A 100 10.38 -2.79 4.14
C LEU A 100 10.81 -1.69 3.16
N LEU A 101 9.98 -1.40 2.16
CA LEU A 101 10.23 -0.28 1.24
C LEU A 101 10.30 1.04 2.01
N THR A 102 11.29 1.86 1.67
CA THR A 102 11.48 3.17 2.28
C THR A 102 12.14 4.14 1.29
N GLY A 103 11.85 5.43 1.43
CA GLY A 103 12.43 6.48 0.62
C GLY A 103 11.87 6.52 -0.80
N ALA A 104 12.65 7.09 -1.72
CA ALA A 104 12.22 7.26 -3.10
C ALA A 104 12.19 5.92 -3.85
N HIS A 105 11.09 5.70 -4.56
CA HIS A 105 10.87 4.65 -5.53
C HIS A 105 10.70 5.31 -6.90
N ARG A 106 11.48 4.87 -7.89
CA ARG A 106 11.48 5.44 -9.23
C ARG A 106 11.32 4.35 -10.27
N THR A 107 10.48 4.60 -11.26
CA THR A 107 10.41 3.77 -12.47
C THR A 107 10.70 4.61 -13.70
N TYR A 108 11.23 3.94 -14.72
CA TYR A 108 11.72 4.58 -15.93
C TYR A 108 11.07 3.93 -17.16
N TYR A 109 10.86 4.72 -18.20
CA TYR A 109 10.57 4.23 -19.54
C TYR A 109 11.79 3.52 -20.14
N ARG A 110 11.59 2.77 -21.23
CA ARG A 110 12.67 2.01 -21.90
C ARG A 110 13.78 2.91 -22.46
N ASP A 111 13.49 4.17 -22.78
CA ASP A 111 14.49 5.15 -23.20
C ASP A 111 15.32 5.72 -22.03
N GLY A 112 14.97 5.37 -20.79
CA GLY A 112 15.60 5.85 -19.55
C GLY A 112 14.95 7.11 -18.97
N THR A 113 13.90 7.64 -19.60
CA THR A 113 13.15 8.78 -19.07
C THR A 113 12.38 8.37 -17.82
N LEU A 114 12.38 9.21 -16.78
CA LEU A 114 11.63 8.96 -15.54
C LEU A 114 10.13 8.90 -15.84
N TRP A 115 9.45 7.83 -15.43
CA TRP A 115 8.01 7.65 -15.60
C TRP A 115 7.26 7.93 -14.31
N ASN A 116 7.75 7.42 -13.18
CA ASN A 116 7.14 7.62 -11.87
C ASN A 116 8.21 7.89 -10.83
N GLU A 117 7.93 8.83 -9.92
CA GLU A 117 8.62 8.95 -8.65
C GLU A 117 7.59 8.97 -7.52
N SER A 118 7.77 8.08 -6.56
CA SER A 118 6.92 7.89 -5.39
C SER A 118 7.77 7.75 -4.13
N PHE A 119 7.19 7.97 -2.95
CA PHE A 119 7.90 7.86 -1.67
C PHE A 119 7.22 6.84 -0.76
N TYR A 120 8.03 6.03 -0.10
CA TYR A 120 7.56 4.98 0.81
C TYR A 120 8.08 5.20 2.23
N VAL A 121 7.24 4.87 3.21
CA VAL A 121 7.59 4.80 4.63
C VAL A 121 7.06 3.47 5.16
N ASP A 122 7.94 2.65 5.71
CA ASP A 122 7.63 1.35 6.31
C ASP A 122 6.76 0.44 5.41
N GLY A 123 7.10 0.38 4.12
CA GLY A 123 6.41 -0.45 3.13
C GLY A 123 5.18 0.20 2.49
N LEU A 124 4.72 1.36 2.98
CA LEU A 124 3.53 2.05 2.48
C LEU A 124 3.90 3.26 1.65
N LEU A 125 3.14 3.51 0.59
CA LEU A 125 3.23 4.73 -0.19
C LEU A 125 2.79 5.92 0.70
N ASP A 126 3.72 6.82 1.00
CA ASP A 126 3.52 7.96 1.89
C ASP A 126 4.38 9.13 1.42
N GLY A 127 3.73 10.23 1.03
CA GLY A 127 4.34 11.38 0.39
C GLY A 127 3.82 11.64 -1.02
N THR A 128 4.59 12.41 -1.80
CA THR A 128 4.18 12.81 -3.15
C THR A 128 4.45 11.70 -4.16
N CYS A 129 3.50 11.46 -5.06
CA CYS A 129 3.69 10.62 -6.24
C CYS A 129 3.57 11.50 -7.48
N VAL A 130 4.59 11.49 -8.33
CA VAL A 130 4.61 12.23 -9.59
C VAL A 130 4.73 11.24 -10.74
N THR A 131 3.83 11.30 -11.70
CA THR A 131 3.98 10.62 -12.99
C THR A 131 4.34 11.61 -14.08
N TYR A 132 5.08 11.13 -15.07
CA TYR A 132 5.55 11.90 -16.21
C TYR A 132 5.14 11.19 -17.49
N TYR A 133 4.87 11.97 -18.54
CA TYR A 133 4.78 11.48 -19.91
C TYR A 133 6.18 11.16 -20.47
N GLU A 134 6.24 10.42 -21.58
CA GLU A 134 7.51 10.14 -22.30
C GLU A 134 8.25 11.42 -22.73
N ASN A 135 7.51 12.51 -22.99
CA ASN A 135 8.09 13.82 -23.32
C ASN A 135 8.66 14.59 -22.10
N ARG A 136 8.68 13.96 -20.91
CA ARG A 136 9.12 14.52 -19.61
C ARG A 136 8.19 15.56 -19.00
N ALA A 137 7.06 15.88 -19.64
CA ALA A 137 6.03 16.70 -19.01
C ALA A 137 5.41 15.92 -17.85
N ILE A 138 5.03 16.63 -16.78
CA ILE A 138 4.29 16.03 -15.67
C ILE A 138 2.92 15.58 -16.21
N ASP A 139 2.52 14.36 -15.89
CA ASP A 139 1.17 13.83 -16.16
C ASP A 139 0.30 14.00 -14.93
N THR A 140 0.76 13.52 -13.77
CA THR A 140 0.02 13.69 -12.51
C THR A 140 0.92 14.01 -11.34
N VAL A 141 0.38 14.80 -10.40
CA VAL A 141 0.89 14.98 -9.05
C VAL A 141 -0.22 14.56 -8.10
N SER A 142 0.08 13.58 -7.27
CA SER A 142 -0.81 13.08 -6.23
C SER A 142 -0.07 12.97 -4.91
N HIS A 143 -0.82 12.94 -3.82
CA HIS A 143 -0.27 12.89 -2.47
C HIS A 143 -0.87 11.72 -1.73
N TYR A 144 -0.04 11.00 -0.98
CA TYR A 144 -0.42 9.80 -0.27
C TYR A 144 -0.07 9.88 1.20
N ARG A 145 -0.88 9.22 2.02
CA ARG A 145 -0.63 8.98 3.44
C ARG A 145 -1.09 7.57 3.78
N TYR A 146 -0.22 6.77 4.40
CA TYR A 146 -0.45 5.35 4.70
C TYR A 146 -1.05 4.53 3.53
N GLY A 147 -0.57 4.78 2.31
CA GLY A 147 -0.99 4.08 1.10
C GLY A 147 -2.31 4.56 0.47
N ARG A 148 -2.92 5.65 0.95
CA ARG A 148 -4.13 6.24 0.33
C ARG A 148 -3.89 7.65 -0.16
N LEU A 149 -4.62 8.03 -1.21
CA LEU A 149 -4.65 9.40 -1.71
C LEU A 149 -5.16 10.36 -0.63
N GLU A 150 -4.38 11.41 -0.36
CA GLU A 150 -4.64 12.38 0.70
C GLU A 150 -4.01 13.72 0.30
N GLY A 151 -4.83 14.75 0.10
CA GLY A 151 -4.41 16.09 -0.28
C GLY A 151 -4.63 16.42 -1.75
N GLU A 152 -3.90 17.41 -2.26
CA GLU A 152 -4.08 17.92 -3.61
C GLU A 152 -3.79 16.86 -4.69
N TYR A 153 -4.61 16.87 -5.73
CA TYR A 153 -4.43 16.12 -6.96
C TYR A 153 -4.43 17.07 -8.16
N LYS A 154 -3.45 16.90 -9.04
CA LYS A 154 -3.36 17.63 -10.30
C LYS A 154 -2.98 16.66 -11.41
N ALA A 155 -3.71 16.73 -12.51
CA ALA A 155 -3.37 16.09 -13.76
C ALA A 155 -3.15 17.17 -14.83
N PHE A 156 -2.26 16.90 -15.78
CA PHE A 156 -1.86 17.86 -16.80
C PHE A 156 -1.92 17.23 -18.19
N TYR A 157 -2.13 18.06 -19.20
CA TYR A 157 -1.91 17.69 -20.60
C TYR A 157 -0.41 17.59 -20.90
N PRO A 158 0.01 16.84 -21.94
CA PRO A 158 1.41 16.78 -22.36
C PRO A 158 2.03 18.15 -22.72
N ALA A 159 1.19 19.13 -23.05
CA ALA A 159 1.58 20.52 -23.30
C ALA A 159 1.77 21.37 -22.02
N GLY A 160 1.41 20.83 -20.85
CA GLY A 160 1.61 21.45 -19.52
C GLY A 160 0.38 22.11 -18.90
N GLY A 161 -0.69 22.36 -19.65
CA GLY A 161 -1.95 22.90 -19.11
C GLY A 161 -2.63 21.91 -18.14
N PRO A 162 -3.35 22.39 -17.11
CA PRO A 162 -4.08 21.50 -16.21
C PRO A 162 -5.17 20.76 -17.01
N ARG A 163 -5.32 19.46 -16.74
CA ARG A 163 -6.39 18.60 -17.25
C ARG A 163 -7.44 18.37 -16.19
N GLU A 164 -7.02 18.16 -14.95
CA GLU A 164 -7.94 17.94 -13.82
C GLU A 164 -7.28 18.39 -12.52
N THR A 165 -8.04 19.00 -11.63
CA THR A 165 -7.57 19.37 -10.29
C THR A 165 -8.64 19.06 -9.26
N GLY A 166 -8.20 18.64 -8.07
CA GLY A 166 -9.10 18.40 -6.94
C GLY A 166 -8.34 18.05 -5.68
N THR A 167 -9.07 17.60 -4.68
CA THR A 167 -8.50 17.11 -3.42
C THR A 167 -9.03 15.72 -3.13
N PHE A 168 -8.14 14.84 -2.68
CA PHE A 168 -8.54 13.58 -2.07
C PHE A 168 -8.52 13.70 -0.55
N ARG A 169 -9.48 13.05 0.10
CA ARG A 169 -9.47 12.79 1.53
C ARG A 169 -9.77 11.32 1.76
N ASN A 170 -8.93 10.64 2.51
CA ASN A 170 -9.08 9.21 2.83
C ASN A 170 -9.19 8.28 1.61
N GLY A 171 -8.63 8.68 0.46
CA GLY A 171 -8.73 7.94 -0.81
C GLY A 171 -9.92 8.33 -1.70
N GLU A 172 -10.79 9.23 -1.25
CA GLU A 172 -12.01 9.63 -1.96
C GLU A 172 -11.96 11.09 -2.41
N LYS A 173 -12.64 11.42 -3.52
CA LYS A 173 -12.76 12.80 -4.01
C LYS A 173 -13.47 13.64 -2.94
N GLU A 174 -12.91 14.81 -2.64
CA GLU A 174 -13.44 15.76 -1.65
C GLU A 174 -13.39 17.18 -2.22
N GLY A 175 -14.44 17.95 -1.96
CA GLY A 175 -14.55 19.35 -2.36
C GLY A 175 -14.70 19.52 -3.87
N THR A 176 -14.19 20.63 -4.39
CA THR A 176 -14.35 20.99 -5.81
C THR A 176 -13.30 20.27 -6.66
N TRP A 177 -13.81 19.52 -7.64
CA TRP A 177 -13.07 18.92 -8.72
C TRP A 177 -13.36 19.68 -10.00
N THR A 178 -12.32 20.00 -10.75
CA THR A 178 -12.46 20.73 -12.02
C THR A 178 -11.70 19.99 -13.09
N ARG A 179 -12.39 19.68 -14.19
CA ARG A 179 -11.77 19.21 -15.43
C ARG A 179 -11.70 20.37 -16.40
N PHE A 180 -10.59 20.48 -17.09
CA PHE A 180 -10.33 21.53 -18.06
C PHE A 180 -10.17 20.91 -19.45
N CYS A 181 -10.54 21.66 -20.48
CA CYS A 181 -10.12 21.35 -21.84
C CYS A 181 -8.68 21.86 -22.08
N ASP A 182 -8.10 21.52 -23.23
CA ASP A 182 -6.73 21.89 -23.58
C ASP A 182 -6.51 23.41 -23.75
N THR A 183 -7.58 24.18 -23.97
CA THR A 183 -7.57 25.65 -23.97
C THR A 183 -7.43 26.24 -22.56
N GLY A 184 -7.63 25.42 -21.51
CA GLY A 184 -7.55 25.82 -20.10
C GLY A 184 -8.89 26.27 -19.51
N GLU A 185 -9.98 26.26 -20.28
CA GLU A 185 -11.32 26.54 -19.75
C GLU A 185 -11.90 25.31 -19.03
N PRO A 186 -12.74 25.51 -17.99
CA PRO A 186 -13.42 24.40 -17.33
C PRO A 186 -14.38 23.70 -18.31
N GLU A 187 -14.22 22.39 -18.47
CA GLU A 187 -15.19 21.51 -19.15
C GLU A 187 -16.25 21.04 -18.15
N SER A 188 -15.85 20.73 -16.92
CA SER A 188 -16.76 20.37 -15.84
C SER A 188 -16.27 20.79 -14.46
N ILE A 189 -17.22 21.12 -13.59
CA ILE A 189 -17.00 21.36 -12.17
C ILE A 189 -17.90 20.42 -11.39
N GLU A 190 -17.29 19.59 -10.56
CA GLU A 190 -17.95 18.60 -9.73
C GLU A 190 -17.66 18.94 -8.26
N GLU A 191 -18.67 18.86 -7.41
CA GLU A 191 -18.54 19.07 -5.97
C GLU A 191 -18.75 17.74 -5.27
N TYR A 192 -17.82 17.35 -4.41
CA TYR A 192 -17.84 16.07 -3.71
C TYR A 192 -17.83 16.27 -2.19
N THR A 193 -18.52 15.38 -1.48
CA THR A 193 -18.43 15.23 -0.02
C THR A 193 -18.30 13.76 0.29
N ASN A 194 -17.25 13.35 1.00
CA ASN A 194 -17.01 11.94 1.37
C ASN A 194 -17.12 10.99 0.15
N GLY A 195 -16.50 11.36 -0.96
CA GLY A 195 -16.52 10.58 -2.21
C GLY A 195 -17.82 10.65 -3.02
N GLU A 196 -18.91 11.19 -2.47
CA GLU A 196 -20.20 11.31 -3.16
C GLU A 196 -20.30 12.63 -3.94
N MET A 197 -20.72 12.55 -5.21
CA MET A 197 -20.85 13.71 -6.07
C MET A 197 -22.14 14.49 -5.74
N MET A 198 -21.98 15.64 -5.07
CA MET A 198 -23.06 16.56 -4.68
C MET A 198 -23.70 17.26 -5.87
N ARG A 199 -22.85 17.74 -6.77
CA ARG A 199 -23.28 18.60 -7.86
C ARG A 199 -22.33 18.45 -9.03
N ARG A 200 -22.87 18.51 -10.23
CA ARG A 200 -22.10 18.52 -11.48
C ARG A 200 -22.58 19.64 -12.36
N ARG A 201 -21.65 20.49 -12.77
CA ARG A 201 -21.83 21.54 -13.77
C ARG A 201 -20.97 21.23 -14.98
N THR A 202 -21.53 21.29 -16.17
CA THR A 202 -20.78 21.09 -17.44
C THR A 202 -20.85 22.34 -18.29
N TYR A 203 -19.79 22.61 -19.03
CA TYR A 203 -19.63 23.81 -19.81
C TYR A 203 -19.22 23.49 -21.25
N ASP A 204 -19.56 24.38 -22.16
CA ASP A 204 -19.09 24.39 -23.56
C ASP A 204 -18.71 25.83 -23.91
N ASP A 205 -17.43 26.04 -24.23
CA ASP A 205 -16.84 27.37 -24.51
C ASP A 205 -17.24 28.42 -23.44
N GLY A 206 -17.04 28.05 -22.16
CA GLY A 206 -17.42 28.85 -21.00
C GLY A 206 -18.93 28.97 -20.69
N THR A 207 -19.81 28.45 -21.56
CA THR A 207 -21.27 28.51 -21.37
C THR A 207 -21.77 27.32 -20.57
N LEU A 208 -22.55 27.56 -19.50
CA LEU A 208 -23.14 26.49 -18.68
C LEU A 208 -24.19 25.70 -19.48
N LEU A 209 -23.94 24.40 -19.66
CA LEU A 209 -24.84 23.49 -20.36
C LEU A 209 -25.77 22.72 -19.43
N SER A 210 -25.27 22.26 -18.29
CA SER A 210 -26.04 21.47 -17.33
C SER A 210 -25.63 21.75 -15.89
N ASP A 211 -26.59 21.60 -14.97
CA ASP A 211 -26.39 21.73 -13.54
C ASP A 211 -27.25 20.70 -12.82
N GLN A 212 -26.62 19.65 -12.32
CA GLN A 212 -27.27 18.50 -11.72
C GLN A 212 -26.89 18.40 -10.24
N MET A 213 -27.85 18.15 -9.37
CA MET A 213 -27.64 18.00 -7.93
C MET A 213 -28.11 16.62 -7.47
N ALA A 214 -27.33 15.95 -6.62
CA ALA A 214 -27.65 14.63 -6.11
C ALA A 214 -28.49 14.69 -4.82
N PRO A 215 -29.42 13.75 -4.59
CA PRO A 215 -30.23 13.67 -3.36
C PRO A 215 -29.44 12.98 -2.21
N ILE A 216 -28.31 13.55 -1.82
CA ILE A 216 -27.31 12.85 -1.00
C ILE A 216 -27.78 12.47 0.40
N HIS A 217 -28.60 13.32 1.03
CA HIS A 217 -29.12 12.98 2.36
C HIS A 217 -29.89 11.65 2.38
N GLU A 218 -30.69 11.39 1.33
CA GLU A 218 -31.44 10.14 1.21
C GLU A 218 -30.49 8.95 0.96
N ILE A 219 -29.45 9.15 0.15
CA ILE A 219 -28.43 8.13 -0.14
C ILE A 219 -27.62 7.79 1.11
N GLU A 220 -27.16 8.79 1.87
CA GLU A 220 -26.40 8.61 3.10
C GLU A 220 -27.21 7.91 4.19
N MET A 221 -28.47 8.32 4.40
CA MET A 221 -29.36 7.65 5.34
C MET A 221 -29.59 6.19 4.97
N GLU A 222 -29.76 5.88 3.69
CA GLU A 222 -29.96 4.51 3.24
C GLU A 222 -28.68 3.67 3.40
N LYS A 223 -27.50 4.24 3.06
CA LYS A 223 -26.22 3.59 3.33
C LYS A 223 -26.03 3.29 4.81
N GLU A 224 -26.30 4.26 5.67
CA GLU A 224 -26.19 4.07 7.12
C GLU A 224 -27.16 2.99 7.62
N ARG A 225 -28.41 3.02 7.16
CA ARG A 225 -29.41 2.00 7.48
C ARG A 225 -28.93 0.59 7.12
N ILE A 226 -28.48 0.38 5.89
CA ILE A 226 -27.98 -0.93 5.42
C ILE A 226 -26.71 -1.34 6.18
N ALA A 227 -25.81 -0.40 6.45
CA ALA A 227 -24.60 -0.68 7.20
C ALA A 227 -24.90 -1.10 8.64
N MET A 228 -25.89 -0.47 9.30
CA MET A 228 -26.26 -0.80 10.66
C MET A 228 -26.96 -2.16 10.77
N GLU A 229 -27.73 -2.57 9.75
CA GLU A 229 -28.29 -3.93 9.68
C GLU A 229 -27.17 -4.99 9.72
N HIS A 230 -26.14 -4.83 8.89
CA HIS A 230 -24.98 -5.73 8.90
C HIS A 230 -24.15 -5.62 10.19
N PHE A 231 -24.11 -4.45 10.81
CA PHE A 231 -23.43 -4.28 12.08
C PHE A 231 -24.10 -5.12 13.18
N ASP A 232 -25.43 -5.06 13.27
CA ASP A 232 -26.22 -5.83 14.23
C ASP A 232 -26.08 -7.35 13.99
N GLU A 233 -26.10 -7.80 12.73
CA GLU A 233 -25.79 -9.18 12.36
C GLU A 233 -24.41 -9.61 12.85
N GLY A 234 -23.38 -8.77 12.63
CA GLY A 234 -22.02 -9.02 13.06
C GLY A 234 -21.90 -9.17 14.57
N ILE A 235 -22.63 -8.35 15.34
CA ILE A 235 -22.70 -8.46 16.81
C ILE A 235 -23.33 -9.79 17.22
N GLU A 236 -24.43 -10.20 16.60
CA GLU A 236 -25.13 -11.44 16.93
C GLU A 236 -24.29 -12.68 16.59
N TYR A 237 -23.62 -12.69 15.44
CA TYR A 237 -22.68 -13.75 15.08
C TYR A 237 -21.50 -13.82 16.05
N THR A 238 -20.99 -12.68 16.51
CA THR A 238 -19.92 -12.63 17.51
C THR A 238 -20.37 -13.26 18.84
N ARG A 239 -21.59 -12.96 19.30
CA ARG A 239 -22.17 -13.57 20.53
C ARG A 239 -22.34 -15.08 20.40
N SER A 240 -22.71 -15.54 19.22
CA SER A 240 -22.89 -16.95 18.91
C SER A 240 -21.58 -17.70 18.65
N GLY A 241 -20.43 -17.01 18.66
CA GLY A 241 -19.11 -17.59 18.36
C GLY A 241 -18.87 -17.90 16.89
N CYS A 242 -19.77 -17.49 15.99
CA CYS A 242 -19.66 -17.67 14.54
C CYS A 242 -18.75 -16.58 13.93
N TYR A 243 -17.46 -16.59 14.28
CA TYR A 243 -16.54 -15.51 13.91
C TYR A 243 -16.33 -15.33 12.40
N ASP A 244 -16.46 -16.38 11.58
CA ASP A 244 -16.41 -16.24 10.12
C ASP A 244 -17.49 -15.29 9.58
N LYS A 245 -18.74 -15.52 9.98
CA LYS A 245 -19.87 -14.67 9.58
C LYS A 245 -19.78 -13.27 10.17
N ALA A 246 -19.28 -13.14 11.39
CA ALA A 246 -19.04 -11.83 12.00
C ALA A 246 -18.01 -11.02 11.19
N VAL A 247 -16.93 -11.66 10.74
CA VAL A 247 -15.91 -11.02 9.88
C VAL A 247 -16.52 -10.52 8.58
N GLU A 248 -17.34 -11.34 7.91
CA GLU A 248 -18.03 -10.95 6.67
C GLU A 248 -18.98 -9.76 6.90
N ALA A 249 -19.80 -9.82 7.96
CA ALA A 249 -20.74 -8.77 8.31
C ALA A 249 -20.03 -7.43 8.58
N PHE A 250 -18.99 -7.40 9.42
CA PHE A 250 -18.26 -6.17 9.69
C PHE A 250 -17.46 -5.64 8.49
N ARG A 251 -16.94 -6.52 7.62
CA ARG A 251 -16.37 -6.10 6.33
C ARG A 251 -17.42 -5.42 5.46
N ARG A 252 -18.66 -5.88 5.49
CA ARG A 252 -19.76 -5.25 4.77
C ARG A 252 -20.05 -3.85 5.30
N VAL A 253 -20.09 -3.67 6.62
CA VAL A 253 -20.21 -2.33 7.25
C VAL A 253 -19.09 -1.40 6.75
N ILE A 254 -17.84 -1.83 6.82
CA ILE A 254 -16.69 -1.05 6.39
C ILE A 254 -16.74 -0.72 4.89
N SER A 255 -17.27 -1.63 4.06
CA SER A 255 -17.43 -1.40 2.62
C SER A 255 -18.51 -0.35 2.29
N ILE A 256 -19.49 -0.15 3.17
CA ILE A 256 -20.59 0.79 2.98
C ILE A 256 -20.28 2.13 3.65
N LEU A 257 -19.72 2.08 4.87
CA LEU A 257 -19.29 3.23 5.66
C LEU A 257 -17.79 3.12 5.98
N PRO A 258 -16.92 3.47 5.03
CA PRO A 258 -15.49 3.54 5.27
C PRO A 258 -15.21 4.50 6.43
N GLY A 259 -14.36 4.08 7.38
CA GLY A 259 -14.04 4.88 8.58
C GLY A 259 -15.00 4.72 9.77
N TYR A 260 -16.05 3.90 9.69
CA TYR A 260 -16.89 3.57 10.86
C TYR A 260 -16.08 2.76 11.89
N ARG A 261 -15.46 3.49 12.83
CA ARG A 261 -14.42 2.98 13.74
C ARG A 261 -14.83 1.74 14.50
N GLU A 262 -16.07 1.68 14.98
CA GLU A 262 -16.52 0.54 15.77
C GLU A 262 -16.49 -0.76 14.96
N ALA A 263 -16.85 -0.75 13.68
CA ALA A 263 -16.75 -1.95 12.83
C ALA A 263 -15.31 -2.45 12.68
N TYR A 264 -14.32 -1.55 12.59
CA TYR A 264 -12.90 -1.95 12.58
C TYR A 264 -12.49 -2.65 13.87
N HIS A 265 -12.86 -2.10 15.03
CA HIS A 265 -12.58 -2.72 16.33
C HIS A 265 -13.26 -4.10 16.45
N ARG A 266 -14.51 -4.21 16.02
CA ARG A 266 -15.27 -5.47 16.06
C ARG A 266 -14.69 -6.52 15.11
N LEU A 267 -14.36 -6.12 13.88
CA LEU A 267 -13.71 -6.96 12.88
C LEU A 267 -12.37 -7.49 13.38
N ALA A 268 -11.50 -6.61 13.88
CA ALA A 268 -10.20 -6.99 14.43
C ALA A 268 -10.35 -7.92 15.65
N GLY A 269 -11.36 -7.69 16.50
CA GLY A 269 -11.70 -8.58 17.61
C GLY A 269 -12.08 -9.99 17.14
N ALA A 270 -12.96 -10.10 16.13
CA ALA A 270 -13.36 -11.38 15.55
C ALA A 270 -12.18 -12.11 14.89
N LEU A 271 -11.36 -11.41 14.10
CA LEU A 271 -10.15 -11.97 13.49
C LEU A 271 -9.15 -12.49 14.53
N ARG A 272 -8.97 -11.76 15.63
CA ARG A 272 -8.09 -12.17 16.74
C ARG A 272 -8.59 -13.45 17.40
N LYS A 273 -9.91 -13.61 17.59
CA LYS A 273 -10.51 -14.85 18.13
C LYS A 273 -10.27 -16.05 17.22
N LYS A 274 -10.09 -15.83 15.91
CA LYS A 274 -9.69 -16.85 14.93
C LYS A 274 -8.17 -17.06 14.83
N GLY A 275 -7.36 -16.27 15.53
CA GLY A 275 -5.90 -16.30 15.39
C GLY A 275 -5.36 -15.72 14.06
N MET A 276 -6.18 -14.98 13.32
CA MET A 276 -5.80 -14.38 12.02
C MET A 276 -5.09 -13.03 12.22
N TYR A 277 -3.89 -13.06 12.80
CA TYR A 277 -3.18 -11.84 13.23
C TYR A 277 -2.68 -10.97 12.06
N LEU A 278 -2.32 -11.55 10.92
CA LEU A 278 -1.94 -10.77 9.72
C LEU A 278 -3.12 -9.94 9.20
N ASN A 279 -4.31 -10.54 9.12
CA ASN A 279 -5.51 -9.79 8.74
C ASN A 279 -5.92 -8.73 9.78
N CYS A 280 -5.62 -8.95 11.07
CA CYS A 280 -5.78 -7.87 12.06
C CYS A 280 -4.90 -6.67 11.73
N ILE A 281 -3.64 -6.89 11.31
CA ILE A 281 -2.74 -5.80 10.92
C ILE A 281 -3.34 -5.02 9.76
N GLU A 282 -3.83 -5.71 8.73
CA GLU A 282 -4.50 -5.08 7.58
C GLU A 282 -5.67 -4.20 8.01
N VAL A 283 -6.54 -4.70 8.89
CA VAL A 283 -7.72 -3.96 9.38
C VAL A 283 -7.33 -2.73 10.19
N TRP A 284 -6.31 -2.83 11.05
CA TRP A 284 -5.83 -1.66 11.81
C TRP A 284 -5.13 -0.64 10.91
N MET A 285 -4.38 -1.11 9.93
CA MET A 285 -3.78 -0.26 8.90
C MET A 285 -4.87 0.44 8.08
N ASP A 286 -5.98 -0.24 7.82
CA ASP A 286 -7.16 0.35 7.19
C ASP A 286 -7.80 1.44 8.04
N LEU A 287 -7.87 1.27 9.36
CA LEU A 287 -8.35 2.30 10.29
C LEU A 287 -7.39 3.50 10.37
N LEU A 288 -6.08 3.26 10.42
CA LEU A 288 -5.06 4.31 10.50
C LEU A 288 -5.07 5.26 9.30
N LYS A 289 -5.66 4.85 8.19
CA LYS A 289 -5.87 5.76 7.04
C LYS A 289 -6.90 6.85 7.33
N PHE A 290 -7.86 6.62 8.23
CA PHE A 290 -8.85 7.62 8.66
C PHE A 290 -8.48 8.31 9.98
N ASP A 291 -7.69 7.62 10.81
CA ASP A 291 -7.24 8.11 12.11
C ASP A 291 -5.76 7.77 12.30
N PRO A 292 -4.84 8.50 11.63
CA PRO A 292 -3.39 8.29 11.69
C PRO A 292 -2.79 8.17 13.09
N ASP A 293 -3.35 8.92 14.05
CA ASP A 293 -2.87 8.98 15.41
C ASP A 293 -3.63 8.02 16.34
N ASN A 294 -4.38 7.07 15.77
CA ASN A 294 -5.13 6.08 16.55
C ASN A 294 -4.16 5.16 17.31
N LYS A 295 -3.96 5.48 18.57
CA LYS A 295 -3.06 4.76 19.47
C LYS A 295 -3.41 3.28 19.64
N ASP A 296 -4.70 2.94 19.63
CA ASP A 296 -5.14 1.55 19.78
C ASP A 296 -4.76 0.73 18.54
N ALA A 297 -4.89 1.30 17.35
CA ALA A 297 -4.48 0.66 16.11
C ALA A 297 -2.96 0.44 16.07
N HIS A 298 -2.15 1.45 16.39
CA HIS A 298 -0.68 1.31 16.44
C HIS A 298 -0.24 0.24 17.44
N PHE A 299 -0.84 0.24 18.63
CA PHE A 299 -0.56 -0.76 19.67
C PHE A 299 -0.93 -2.18 19.23
N ASN A 300 -2.13 -2.35 18.67
CA ASN A 300 -2.59 -3.68 18.23
C ASN A 300 -1.82 -4.20 17.01
N ILE A 301 -1.37 -3.34 16.09
CA ILE A 301 -0.44 -3.73 15.00
C ILE A 301 0.88 -4.21 15.59
N GLY A 302 1.44 -3.47 16.56
CA GLY A 302 2.66 -3.87 17.26
C GLY A 302 2.54 -5.25 17.91
N LEU A 303 1.44 -5.49 18.65
CA LEU A 303 1.17 -6.79 19.26
C LEU A 303 1.05 -7.92 18.22
N ALA A 304 0.33 -7.67 17.12
CA ALA A 304 0.16 -8.67 16.07
C ALA A 304 1.50 -9.01 15.39
N HIS A 305 2.38 -8.04 15.19
CA HIS A 305 3.75 -8.28 14.70
C HIS A 305 4.60 -9.09 15.68
N ILE A 306 4.49 -8.86 17.00
CA ILE A 306 5.17 -9.68 18.00
C ILE A 306 4.70 -11.14 17.91
N ILE A 307 3.39 -11.35 17.85
CA ILE A 307 2.78 -12.69 17.78
C ILE A 307 3.19 -13.43 16.50
N THR A 308 3.31 -12.71 15.38
CA THR A 308 3.72 -13.27 14.08
C THR A 308 5.25 -13.35 13.91
N GLY A 309 6.02 -12.93 14.91
CA GLY A 309 7.49 -13.03 14.92
C GLY A 309 8.23 -11.88 14.23
N ASN A 310 7.53 -10.89 13.66
CA ASN A 310 8.14 -9.71 13.05
C ASN A 310 8.48 -8.63 14.10
N ARG A 311 9.47 -8.94 14.96
CA ARG A 311 9.91 -8.02 16.02
C ARG A 311 10.42 -6.66 15.50
N PRO A 312 11.13 -6.57 14.34
CA PRO A 312 11.50 -5.27 13.77
C PRO A 312 10.29 -4.37 13.48
N ALA A 313 9.24 -4.90 12.83
CA ALA A 313 8.03 -4.12 12.55
C ALA A 313 7.27 -3.70 13.83
N ALA A 314 7.26 -4.56 14.86
CA ALA A 314 6.73 -4.19 16.17
C ALA A 314 7.55 -3.06 16.83
N GLY A 315 8.88 -3.07 16.69
CA GLY A 315 9.75 -2.00 17.15
C GLY A 315 9.49 -0.66 16.46
N ALA A 316 9.17 -0.67 15.17
CA ALA A 316 8.76 0.55 14.46
C ALA A 316 7.46 1.14 15.05
N ARG A 317 6.48 0.31 15.42
CA ARG A 317 5.24 0.77 16.08
C ARG A 317 5.48 1.34 17.47
N TYR A 318 6.47 0.83 18.20
CA TYR A 318 6.90 1.44 19.46
C TYR A 318 7.38 2.89 19.25
N GLU A 319 8.21 3.14 18.24
CA GLU A 319 8.73 4.49 17.96
C GLU A 319 7.61 5.47 17.61
N VAL A 320 6.61 5.03 16.85
CA VAL A 320 5.42 5.83 16.55
C VAL A 320 4.62 6.11 17.82
N LEU A 321 4.30 5.08 18.60
CA LEU A 321 3.56 5.22 19.86
C LEU A 321 4.27 6.10 20.87
N ARG A 322 5.62 6.11 20.91
CA ARG A 322 6.38 6.96 21.83
C ARG A 322 6.04 8.45 21.65
N ASN A 323 5.68 8.86 20.43
CA ASN A 323 5.29 10.23 20.12
C ASN A 323 3.78 10.48 20.31
N ILE A 324 2.94 9.44 20.37
CA ILE A 324 1.47 9.54 20.46
C ILE A 324 0.95 9.25 21.88
N ASP A 325 1.37 8.13 22.48
CA ASP A 325 0.99 7.67 23.82
C ASP A 325 2.16 6.90 24.46
N SER A 326 2.94 7.60 25.28
CA SER A 326 4.16 7.05 25.88
C SER A 326 3.91 5.84 26.78
N ARG A 327 2.73 5.75 27.41
CA ARG A 327 2.36 4.63 28.29
C ARG A 327 2.15 3.36 27.48
N LEU A 328 1.41 3.44 26.37
CA LEU A 328 1.23 2.29 25.47
C LEU A 328 2.55 1.90 24.79
N ALA A 329 3.42 2.86 24.48
CA ALA A 329 4.75 2.57 23.98
C ALA A 329 5.56 1.73 24.98
N ASP A 330 5.59 2.12 26.26
CA ASP A 330 6.30 1.36 27.30
C ASP A 330 5.73 -0.05 27.51
N GLU A 331 4.41 -0.20 27.42
CA GLU A 331 3.74 -1.49 27.47
C GLU A 331 4.17 -2.38 26.30
N LEU A 332 4.12 -1.86 25.06
CA LEU A 332 4.54 -2.58 23.87
C LEU A 332 6.02 -2.97 23.95
N ARG A 333 6.89 -2.06 24.41
CA ARG A 333 8.33 -2.33 24.62
C ARG A 333 8.55 -3.45 25.62
N THR A 334 7.79 -3.48 26.71
CA THR A 334 7.90 -4.54 27.72
C THR A 334 7.58 -5.90 27.11
N ILE A 335 6.54 -5.98 26.28
CA ILE A 335 6.16 -7.21 25.57
C ILE A 335 7.22 -7.58 24.53
N LEU A 336 7.77 -6.60 23.80
CA LEU A 336 8.90 -6.76 22.86
C LEU A 336 10.20 -7.24 23.53
N SER A 337 10.34 -7.11 24.85
CA SER A 337 11.53 -7.56 25.58
C SER A 337 11.45 -8.99 26.11
N LYS A 338 10.26 -9.60 26.09
CA LYS A 338 10.00 -10.99 26.46
C LYS A 338 10.15 -11.92 25.26
#